data_AF-A0AAD1KXY6-F1
#
_entry.id   AF-A0AAD1KXY6-F1
#
_cell.length_a   1.000
_cell.length_b   1.000
_cell.length_c   1.000
_cell.angle_alpha   90.00
_cell.angle_beta   90.00
_cell.angle_gamma   90.00
#
_symmetry.space_group_name_H-M   'P 1'
#
loop_
_entity.id
_entity.type
_entity.pdbx_description
1 polymer ?
#
loop_
_entity_poly.entity_id
_entity_poly.type
_entity_poly.pdbx_seq_one_letter_code
_entity_poly.pdbx_strand_id
1 'polypeptide(L)'
;MAAIFLSASIPVIGRGQYYETADPFLIQCAVRELTIATVRRHKIVWGGHPAITPMIWSICEDLGVDYTNSVILYQSRFFEGRYPEENQRFDNVVYTDPVPGDIQGSLQLMREQMLSRKDLIGAVFIGGMDGVEVEYNIFRRFHPGAFILPVAAPGGAALNLARDNGYFSGRELEDIDFATLFSRYLVDQ
;
A
#
# COMPACT_ATOMS: atom_id res chain seq x y z
N MET A 1 13.41 12.92 -4.12
CA MET A 1 13.30 11.45 -4.18
C MET A 1 11.89 11.13 -4.61
N ALA A 2 11.72 10.30 -5.64
CA ALA A 2 10.39 9.86 -6.06
C ALA A 2 9.79 8.89 -5.02
N ALA A 3 8.48 8.69 -5.10
CA ALA A 3 7.70 7.93 -4.15
C ALA A 3 6.87 6.85 -4.83
N ILE A 4 6.71 5.72 -4.14
CA ILE A 4 5.84 4.62 -4.51
C ILE A 4 4.68 4.58 -3.52
N PHE A 5 3.46 4.59 -4.04
CA PHE A 5 2.27 4.38 -3.23
C PHE A 5 2.10 2.89 -2.94
N LEU A 6 1.85 2.53 -1.68
CA LEU A 6 1.50 1.18 -1.24
C LEU A 6 0.06 1.16 -0.74
N SER A 7 -0.78 0.39 -1.43
CA SER A 7 -2.10 -0.01 -0.97
C SER A 7 -2.07 -1.47 -0.54
N ALA A 8 -2.20 -1.73 0.76
CA ALA A 8 -2.19 -3.09 1.28
C ALA A 8 -3.07 -3.22 2.52
N SER A 9 -3.69 -4.38 2.66
CA SER A 9 -4.30 -4.83 3.91
C SER A 9 -4.43 -6.35 3.92
N ILE A 10 -4.60 -6.93 5.11
CA ILE A 10 -4.88 -8.37 5.25
C ILE A 10 -6.40 -8.55 5.32
N PRO A 11 -7.04 -9.26 4.37
CA PRO A 11 -8.48 -9.52 4.42
C PRO A 11 -8.86 -10.31 5.67
N VAL A 12 -10.01 -9.96 6.26
CA VAL A 12 -10.54 -10.60 7.47
C VAL A 12 -11.86 -11.28 7.17
N ILE A 13 -12.10 -12.43 7.82
CA ILE A 13 -13.37 -13.17 7.70
C ILE A 13 -14.53 -12.25 8.13
N GLY A 14 -15.60 -12.25 7.34
CA GLY A 14 -16.80 -11.45 7.60
C GLY A 14 -16.83 -10.06 6.93
N ARG A 15 -15.83 -9.73 6.09
CA ARG A 15 -15.84 -8.54 5.23
C ARG A 15 -15.56 -8.89 3.76
N GLY A 16 -16.62 -9.24 3.04
CA GLY A 16 -16.54 -9.63 1.62
C GLY A 16 -15.90 -11.01 1.41
N GLN A 17 -15.59 -11.33 0.16
CA GLN A 17 -15.05 -12.64 -0.25
C GLN A 17 -13.53 -12.63 -0.49
N TYR A 18 -12.86 -11.49 -0.32
CA TYR A 18 -11.41 -11.37 -0.58
C TYR A 18 -10.56 -12.32 0.28
N TYR A 19 -11.04 -12.70 1.46
CA TYR A 19 -10.35 -13.65 2.34
C TYR A 19 -10.27 -15.08 1.76
N GLU A 20 -11.15 -15.44 0.82
CA GLU A 20 -11.20 -16.80 0.26
C GLU A 20 -9.99 -17.12 -0.62
N THR A 21 -9.39 -16.08 -1.20
CA THR A 21 -8.20 -16.20 -2.06
C THR A 21 -6.94 -15.65 -1.42
N ALA A 22 -7.07 -14.84 -0.37
CA ALA A 22 -5.95 -14.16 0.24
C ALA A 22 -5.11 -15.10 1.09
N ASP A 23 -3.80 -15.02 0.93
CA ASP A 23 -2.81 -15.68 1.77
C ASP A 23 -2.10 -14.62 2.63
N PRO A 24 -2.40 -14.54 3.94
CA PRO A 24 -1.76 -13.57 4.84
C PRO A 24 -0.23 -13.68 4.89
N PHE A 25 0.33 -14.89 4.74
CA PHE A 25 1.77 -15.09 4.73
C PHE A 25 2.39 -14.51 3.46
N LEU A 26 1.79 -14.76 2.29
CA LEU A 26 2.27 -14.17 1.04
C LEU A 26 2.10 -12.65 1.01
N ILE A 27 1.06 -12.09 1.63
CA ILE A 27 0.90 -10.63 1.79
C ILE A 27 2.08 -10.06 2.59
N GLN A 28 2.43 -10.70 3.71
CA GLN A 28 3.58 -10.28 4.53
C GLN A 28 4.89 -10.35 3.75
N CYS A 29 5.14 -11.45 3.04
CA CYS A 29 6.33 -11.60 2.19
C CYS A 29 6.38 -10.51 1.11
N ALA A 30 5.28 -10.24 0.41
CA ALA A 30 5.25 -9.24 -0.65
C ALA A 30 5.48 -7.81 -0.11
N VAL A 31 4.87 -7.45 1.02
CA VAL A 31 5.10 -6.13 1.66
C VAL A 31 6.55 -5.99 2.11
N ARG A 32 7.14 -7.06 2.65
CA ARG A 32 8.55 -7.09 3.05
C ARG A 32 9.49 -6.87 1.88
N GLU A 33 9.33 -7.65 0.82
CA GLU A 33 10.18 -7.55 -0.36
C GLU A 33 10.02 -6.20 -1.08
N LEU A 34 8.80 -5.65 -1.14
CA LEU A 34 8.57 -4.30 -1.64
C LEU A 34 9.34 -3.27 -0.82
N THR A 35 9.28 -3.37 0.50
CA THR A 35 9.96 -2.44 1.40
C THR A 35 11.46 -2.49 1.18
N ILE A 36 12.06 -3.69 1.14
CA ILE A 36 13.49 -3.88 0.87
C ILE A 36 13.90 -3.30 -0.48
N ALA A 37 13.13 -3.55 -1.53
CA ALA A 37 13.41 -3.06 -2.88
C ALA A 37 13.34 -1.52 -2.99
N THR A 38 12.47 -0.90 -2.19
CA THR A 38 12.09 0.52 -2.32
C THR A 38 12.86 1.44 -1.37
N VAL A 39 13.03 1.05 -0.10
CA VAL A 39 13.38 1.94 1.02
C VAL A 39 14.72 2.68 0.86
N ARG A 40 15.64 2.18 0.02
CA ARG A 40 16.95 2.80 -0.26
C ARG A 40 16.99 3.72 -1.48
N ARG A 41 15.94 3.69 -2.32
CA ARG A 41 15.90 4.42 -3.62
C ARG A 41 14.73 5.40 -3.70
N HIS A 42 13.61 5.03 -3.10
CA HIS A 42 12.34 5.69 -3.21
C HIS A 42 11.67 5.78 -1.83
N LYS A 43 10.74 6.74 -1.70
CA LYS A 43 9.89 6.80 -0.51
C LYS A 43 8.72 5.84 -0.66
N ILE A 44 8.28 5.23 0.43
CA ILE A 44 7.02 4.48 0.47
C ILE A 44 5.95 5.37 1.09
N VAL A 45 4.83 5.54 0.41
CA VAL A 45 3.68 6.33 0.88
C VAL A 45 2.50 5.38 1.08
N TRP A 46 1.85 5.41 2.25
CA TRP A 46 0.63 4.62 2.49
C TRP A 46 -0.29 5.28 3.52
N GLY A 47 -1.53 4.80 3.63
CA GLY A 47 -2.47 5.19 4.69
C GLY A 47 -2.31 4.29 5.91
N GLY A 48 -2.45 4.84 7.12
CA GLY A 48 -2.18 4.18 8.41
C GLY A 48 -3.09 2.99 8.72
N HIS A 49 -2.81 1.89 8.04
CA HIS A 49 -3.54 0.64 8.19
C HIS A 49 -2.96 -0.16 9.36
N PRO A 50 -3.79 -0.60 10.33
CA PRO A 50 -3.32 -1.24 11.56
C PRO A 50 -2.46 -2.50 11.36
N ALA A 51 -2.62 -3.23 10.26
CA ALA A 51 -1.81 -4.42 9.97
C ALA A 51 -0.52 -4.12 9.19
N ILE A 52 -0.50 -3.04 8.39
CA ILE A 52 0.64 -2.74 7.49
C ILE A 52 1.65 -1.83 8.19
N THR A 53 1.18 -0.85 8.97
CA THR A 53 2.06 0.10 9.65
C THR A 53 3.08 -0.58 10.59
N PRO A 54 2.67 -1.54 11.47
CA PRO A 54 3.64 -2.25 12.31
C PRO A 54 4.60 -3.13 11.51
N MET A 55 4.15 -3.67 10.38
CA MET A 55 4.97 -4.50 9.52
C MET A 55 6.09 -3.70 8.87
N ILE A 56 5.77 -2.55 8.26
CA ILE A 56 6.76 -1.65 7.65
C ILE A 56 7.73 -1.16 8.72
N TRP A 57 7.24 -0.82 9.91
CA TRP A 57 8.08 -0.44 11.04
C TRP A 57 9.14 -1.51 11.31
N SER A 58 8.72 -2.75 11.57
CA SER A 58 9.61 -3.87 11.88
C SER A 58 10.68 -4.09 10.81
N ILE A 59 10.28 -4.02 9.53
CA ILE A 59 11.21 -4.23 8.40
C ILE A 59 12.25 -3.12 8.32
N CYS A 60 11.85 -1.86 8.49
CA CYS A 60 12.79 -0.75 8.47
C CYS A 60 13.76 -0.81 9.68
N GLU A 61 13.31 -1.33 10.82
CA GLU A 61 14.14 -1.54 12.02
C GLU A 61 15.24 -2.56 11.74
N ASP A 62 14.84 -3.71 11.19
CA ASP A 62 15.75 -4.79 10.80
C ASP A 62 16.80 -4.34 9.76
N LEU A 63 16.42 -3.43 8.86
CA LEU A 63 17.31 -2.92 7.81
C LEU A 63 18.21 -1.76 8.25
N GLY A 64 17.99 -1.21 9.45
CA GLY A 64 18.71 -0.03 9.96
C GLY A 64 18.55 1.21 9.08
N VAL A 65 17.38 1.39 8.45
CA VAL A 65 17.14 2.51 7.53
C VAL A 65 16.51 3.67 8.28
N ASP A 66 16.97 4.88 7.98
CA ASP A 66 16.41 6.12 8.53
C ASP A 66 14.98 6.36 7.98
N TYR A 67 14.00 6.04 8.82
CA TYR A 67 12.57 6.12 8.55
C TYR A 67 12.14 7.49 8.03
N THR A 68 12.67 8.58 8.60
CA THR A 68 12.23 9.94 8.30
C THR A 68 12.46 10.31 6.84
N ASN A 69 13.42 9.63 6.21
CA ASN A 69 13.78 9.84 4.82
C ASN A 69 13.12 8.87 3.83
N SER A 70 12.70 7.68 4.28
CA SER A 70 12.28 6.59 3.39
C SER A 70 10.79 6.25 3.41
N VAL A 71 10.02 6.76 4.38
CA VAL A 71 8.58 6.51 4.47
C VAL A 71 7.76 7.79 4.60
N ILE A 72 6.46 7.73 4.31
CA ILE A 72 5.49 8.80 4.59
C ILE A 72 4.14 8.13 4.92
N LEU A 73 3.69 8.33 6.14
CA LEU A 73 2.44 7.77 6.65
C LEU A 73 1.31 8.80 6.58
N TYR A 74 0.21 8.50 5.92
CA TYR A 74 -1.00 9.33 5.98
C TYR A 74 -1.97 8.80 7.02
N GLN A 75 -2.48 9.67 7.90
CA GLN A 75 -3.43 9.29 8.94
C GLN A 75 -4.55 10.32 9.04
N SER A 76 -5.80 9.87 9.02
CA SER A 76 -6.93 10.77 9.27
C SER A 76 -7.08 11.01 10.78
N ARG A 77 -7.21 12.30 11.15
CA ARG A 77 -7.54 12.74 12.51
C ARG A 77 -8.89 12.23 13.00
N PHE A 78 -9.73 11.70 12.12
CA PHE A 78 -10.96 11.02 12.51
C PHE A 78 -10.70 9.88 13.50
N PHE A 79 -9.55 9.20 13.38
CA PHE A 79 -9.16 8.08 14.23
C PHE A 79 -8.26 8.47 15.40
N GLU A 80 -8.18 9.77 15.74
CA GLU A 80 -7.37 10.25 16.86
C GLU A 80 -7.74 9.50 18.17
N GLY A 81 -6.73 9.06 18.91
CA GLY A 81 -6.88 8.20 20.08
C GLY A 81 -7.08 6.70 19.77
N ARG A 82 -7.08 6.29 18.49
CA ARG A 82 -7.19 4.88 18.06
C ARG A 82 -6.13 4.47 17.04
N TYR A 83 -5.04 5.23 16.95
CA TYR A 83 -3.91 4.88 16.09
C TYR A 83 -3.18 3.65 16.64
N PRO A 84 -2.53 2.86 15.77
CA PRO A 84 -1.51 1.91 16.20
C PRO A 84 -0.44 2.60 17.05
N GLU A 85 0.11 1.91 18.05
CA GLU A 85 1.16 2.46 18.92
C GLU A 85 2.40 2.86 18.10
N GLU A 86 2.67 2.13 17.02
CA GLU A 86 3.77 2.36 16.10
C GLU A 86 3.66 3.70 15.36
N ASN A 87 2.47 4.30 15.23
CA ASN A 87 2.34 5.64 14.64
C ASN A 87 3.18 6.68 15.40
N GLN A 88 3.39 6.51 16.71
CA GLN A 88 4.23 7.41 17.52
C GLN A 88 5.72 7.30 17.17
N ARG A 89 6.11 6.23 16.48
CA ARG A 89 7.51 5.97 16.09
C ARG A 89 7.84 6.54 14.71
N PHE A 90 6.83 6.95 13.95
CA PHE A 90 7.01 7.64 12.68
C PHE A 90 7.03 9.16 12.91
N ASP A 91 8.17 9.80 12.71
CA ASP A 91 8.29 11.27 12.80
C ASP A 91 7.67 12.00 11.59
N ASN A 92 7.24 11.25 10.58
CA ASN A 92 6.82 11.68 9.24
C ASN A 92 5.37 11.29 8.92
N VAL A 93 4.48 11.46 9.90
CA VAL A 93 3.03 11.30 9.71
C VAL A 93 2.40 12.58 9.17
N VAL A 94 1.72 12.46 8.03
CA VAL A 94 0.87 13.49 7.46
C VAL A 94 -0.56 13.28 7.94
N TYR A 95 -0.99 14.16 8.84
CA TYR A 95 -2.35 14.13 9.38
C TYR A 95 -3.32 14.91 8.51
N THR A 96 -4.44 14.28 8.18
CA THR A 96 -5.53 14.88 7.39
C THR A 96 -6.72 15.17 8.29
N ASP A 97 -7.45 16.25 7.99
CA ASP A 97 -8.58 16.67 8.81
C ASP A 97 -9.78 15.72 8.65
N PRO A 98 -10.58 15.52 9.71
CA PRO A 98 -11.76 14.67 9.63
C PRO A 98 -12.92 15.39 8.95
N VAL A 99 -13.78 14.62 8.31
CA VAL A 99 -15.15 15.04 8.01
C VAL A 99 -16.01 14.67 9.24
N PRO A 100 -16.58 15.65 9.97
CA PRO A 100 -17.29 15.37 11.22
C PRO A 100 -18.44 14.37 11.03
N GLY A 101 -18.42 13.29 11.80
CA GLY A 101 -19.46 12.24 11.75
C GLY A 101 -19.44 11.34 10.51
N ASP A 102 -18.47 11.54 9.59
CA ASP A 102 -18.39 10.78 8.35
C ASP A 102 -17.03 10.09 8.20
N ILE A 103 -17.01 8.80 8.52
CA ILE A 103 -15.83 7.93 8.36
C ILE A 103 -15.42 7.84 6.89
N GLN A 104 -16.39 7.66 5.98
CA GLN A 104 -16.10 7.46 4.56
C GLN A 104 -15.61 8.75 3.92
N GLY A 105 -16.22 9.88 4.25
CA GLY A 105 -15.75 11.20 3.86
C GLY A 105 -14.33 11.49 4.37
N SER A 106 -14.04 11.16 5.63
CA SER A 106 -12.69 11.32 6.22
C SER A 106 -11.64 10.47 5.51
N LEU A 107 -11.97 9.21 5.19
CA LEU A 107 -11.09 8.31 4.43
C LEU A 107 -10.91 8.80 2.99
N GLN A 108 -11.97 9.26 2.33
CA GLN A 108 -11.91 9.78 0.97
C GLN A 108 -11.02 11.02 0.90
N LEU A 109 -11.19 11.98 1.81
CA LEU A 109 -10.35 13.17 1.90
C LEU A 109 -8.88 12.79 2.09
N MET A 110 -8.60 11.85 3.00
CA MET A 110 -7.24 11.35 3.20
C MET A 110 -6.66 10.72 1.93
N ARG A 111 -7.42 9.86 1.24
CA ARG A 111 -7.01 9.23 -0.03
C ARG A 111 -6.72 10.27 -1.10
N GLU A 112 -7.57 11.28 -1.27
CA GLU A 112 -7.34 12.31 -2.28
C GLU A 112 -6.12 13.16 -1.98
N GLN A 113 -5.90 13.55 -0.73
CA GLN A 113 -4.69 14.27 -0.33
C GLN A 113 -3.42 13.43 -0.50
N MET A 114 -3.47 12.15 -0.14
CA MET A 114 -2.36 11.22 -0.28
C MET A 114 -2.02 10.93 -1.75
N LEU A 115 -3.04 10.61 -2.56
CA LEU A 115 -2.87 10.13 -3.93
C LEU A 115 -2.72 11.25 -4.95
N SER A 116 -2.97 12.52 -4.60
CA SER A 116 -2.71 13.67 -5.50
C SER A 116 -1.25 14.15 -5.52
N ARG A 117 -0.41 13.59 -4.65
CA ARG A 117 1.03 13.86 -4.54
C ARG A 117 1.75 13.73 -5.88
N LYS A 118 2.48 14.76 -6.29
CA LYS A 118 3.16 14.82 -7.61
C LYS A 118 4.46 14.02 -7.69
N ASP A 119 5.01 13.58 -6.57
CA ASP A 119 6.22 12.78 -6.50
C ASP A 119 5.94 11.26 -6.60
N LEU A 120 4.67 10.86 -6.72
CA LEU A 120 4.29 9.47 -6.94
C LEU A 120 4.56 9.06 -8.39
N ILE A 121 5.48 8.12 -8.58
CA ILE A 121 5.84 7.58 -9.90
C ILE A 121 5.20 6.21 -10.19
N GLY A 122 4.64 5.58 -9.15
CA GLY A 122 3.89 4.34 -9.29
C GLY A 122 3.14 3.92 -8.04
N ALA A 123 2.31 2.90 -8.21
CA ALA A 123 1.50 2.31 -7.14
C ALA A 123 1.62 0.79 -7.13
N VAL A 124 1.77 0.22 -5.95
CA VAL A 124 1.79 -1.21 -5.70
C VAL A 124 0.60 -1.59 -4.82
N PHE A 125 -0.14 -2.60 -5.25
CA PHE A 125 -1.33 -3.10 -4.57
C PHE A 125 -1.08 -4.54 -4.12
N ILE A 126 -1.24 -4.83 -2.82
CA ILE A 126 -0.94 -6.15 -2.25
C ILE A 126 -2.09 -6.62 -1.35
N GLY A 127 -2.67 -7.77 -1.70
CA GLY A 127 -3.79 -8.34 -0.95
C GLY A 127 -5.02 -7.43 -0.96
N GLY A 128 -5.53 -7.16 0.24
CA GLY A 128 -6.52 -6.13 0.50
C GLY A 128 -7.98 -6.44 0.17
N MET A 129 -8.83 -5.47 0.45
CA MET A 129 -10.30 -5.52 0.31
C MET A 129 -10.78 -4.33 -0.55
N ASP A 130 -12.06 -3.93 -0.46
CA ASP A 130 -12.69 -2.85 -1.23
C ASP A 130 -11.86 -1.55 -1.33
N GLY A 131 -11.11 -1.21 -0.28
CA GLY A 131 -10.28 0.00 -0.25
C GLY A 131 -9.21 0.06 -1.35
N VAL A 132 -8.68 -1.10 -1.76
CA VAL A 132 -7.67 -1.23 -2.82
C VAL A 132 -8.23 -0.75 -4.15
N GLU A 133 -9.46 -1.15 -4.50
CA GLU A 133 -10.10 -0.76 -5.75
C GLU A 133 -10.41 0.74 -5.79
N VAL A 134 -10.84 1.32 -4.66
CA VAL A 134 -11.05 2.76 -4.54
C VAL A 134 -9.73 3.52 -4.75
N GLU A 135 -8.66 3.08 -4.10
CA GLU A 135 -7.35 3.71 -4.19
C GLU A 135 -6.75 3.58 -5.59
N TYR A 136 -6.93 2.44 -6.25
CA TYR A 136 -6.55 2.23 -7.65
C TYR A 136 -7.22 3.24 -8.59
N ASN A 137 -8.54 3.40 -8.47
CA ASN A 137 -9.30 4.33 -9.33
C ASN A 137 -8.86 5.78 -9.10
N ILE A 138 -8.63 6.18 -7.84
CA ILE A 138 -8.14 7.52 -7.50
C ILE A 138 -6.72 7.73 -8.05
N PHE A 139 -5.83 6.75 -7.89
CA PHE A 139 -4.44 6.84 -8.37
C PHE A 139 -4.39 6.97 -9.90
N ARG A 140 -5.13 6.13 -10.63
CA ARG A 140 -5.27 6.19 -12.10
C ARG A 140 -5.71 7.56 -12.61
N ARG A 141 -6.61 8.21 -11.87
CA ARG A 141 -7.12 9.55 -12.20
C ARG A 141 -6.06 10.63 -12.00
N PHE A 142 -5.29 10.57 -10.92
CA PHE A 142 -4.26 11.58 -10.62
C PHE A 142 -2.95 11.37 -11.39
N HIS A 143 -2.60 10.12 -11.69
CA HIS A 143 -1.31 9.71 -12.27
C HIS A 143 -1.48 8.80 -13.49
N PRO A 144 -2.07 9.30 -14.60
CA PRO A 144 -2.37 8.47 -15.76
C PRO A 144 -1.14 7.86 -16.45
N GLY A 145 0.06 8.41 -16.22
CA GLY A 145 1.33 7.90 -16.77
C GLY A 145 2.23 7.17 -15.77
N ALA A 146 1.82 7.03 -14.51
CA ALA A 146 2.58 6.28 -13.52
C ALA A 146 2.38 4.78 -13.70
N PHE A 147 3.36 3.97 -13.32
CA PHE A 147 3.21 2.52 -13.37
C PHE A 147 2.28 2.03 -12.26
N ILE A 148 1.59 0.92 -12.51
CA ILE A 148 0.70 0.28 -11.55
C ILE A 148 1.02 -1.20 -11.51
N LEU A 149 1.22 -1.72 -10.30
CA LEU A 149 1.58 -3.11 -10.06
C LEU A 149 0.62 -3.75 -9.03
N PRO A 150 -0.42 -4.46 -9.47
CA PRO A 150 -1.21 -5.32 -8.61
C PRO A 150 -0.51 -6.67 -8.40
N VAL A 151 0.01 -6.92 -7.20
CA VAL A 151 0.68 -8.18 -6.86
C VAL A 151 -0.38 -9.25 -6.64
N ALA A 152 -0.51 -10.15 -7.62
CA ALA A 152 -1.63 -11.09 -7.71
C ALA A 152 -1.51 -12.30 -6.78
N ALA A 153 -0.32 -12.89 -6.66
CA ALA A 153 -0.12 -14.17 -5.97
C ALA A 153 -0.60 -14.20 -4.49
N PRO A 154 -0.49 -13.11 -3.70
CA PRO A 154 -1.06 -13.06 -2.35
C PRO A 154 -2.59 -13.08 -2.28
N GLY A 155 -3.30 -13.01 -3.40
CA GLY A 155 -4.76 -13.03 -3.46
C GLY A 155 -5.42 -11.69 -3.09
N GLY A 156 -6.68 -11.75 -2.68
CA GLY A 156 -7.45 -10.58 -2.26
C GLY A 156 -7.80 -9.62 -3.40
N ALA A 157 -8.05 -8.35 -3.07
CA ALA A 157 -8.46 -7.34 -4.06
C ALA A 157 -7.39 -7.09 -5.13
N ALA A 158 -6.09 -7.23 -4.78
CA ALA A 158 -5.00 -7.10 -5.73
C ALA A 158 -5.05 -8.18 -6.83
N LEU A 159 -5.43 -9.42 -6.51
CA LEU A 159 -5.63 -10.48 -7.52
C LEU A 159 -6.76 -10.14 -8.49
N ASN A 160 -7.90 -9.68 -7.97
CA ASN A 160 -9.02 -9.26 -8.81
C ASN A 160 -8.58 -8.09 -9.70
N LEU A 161 -7.89 -7.10 -9.12
CA LEU A 161 -7.38 -5.95 -9.87
C LEU A 161 -6.44 -6.35 -11.01
N ALA A 162 -5.52 -7.28 -10.74
CA ALA A 162 -4.60 -7.82 -11.73
C ALA A 162 -5.32 -8.52 -12.88
N ARG A 163 -6.29 -9.38 -12.55
CA ARG A 163 -7.07 -10.17 -13.50
C ARG A 163 -8.00 -9.31 -14.35
N ASP A 164 -8.80 -8.47 -13.70
CA ASP A 164 -9.89 -7.74 -14.34
C ASP A 164 -9.39 -6.61 -15.25
N ASN A 165 -8.21 -6.07 -14.97
CA ASN A 165 -7.56 -5.05 -15.79
C ASN A 165 -6.48 -5.62 -16.73
N GLY A 166 -6.28 -6.94 -16.74
CA GLY A 166 -5.34 -7.61 -17.64
C GLY A 166 -3.86 -7.28 -17.41
N TYR A 167 -3.46 -6.98 -16.17
CA TYR A 167 -2.05 -6.73 -15.82
C TYR A 167 -1.21 -8.01 -15.91
N PHE A 168 -1.81 -9.15 -15.59
CA PHE A 168 -1.16 -10.46 -15.60
C PHE A 168 -2.11 -11.52 -16.14
N SER A 169 -1.56 -12.59 -16.72
CA SER A 169 -2.36 -13.69 -17.24
C SER A 169 -1.74 -15.05 -16.95
N GLY A 170 -2.58 -16.08 -16.83
CA GLY A 170 -2.13 -17.45 -16.61
C GLY A 170 -1.23 -17.58 -15.37
N ARG A 171 -0.02 -18.14 -15.56
CA ARG A 171 0.91 -18.45 -14.47
C ARG A 171 1.49 -17.21 -13.77
N GLU A 172 1.48 -16.05 -14.41
CA GLU A 172 1.99 -14.81 -13.78
C GLU A 172 1.16 -14.38 -12.58
N LEU A 173 -0.12 -14.78 -12.53
CA LEU A 173 -0.99 -14.51 -11.38
C LEU A 173 -0.58 -15.28 -10.12
N GLU A 174 0.21 -16.34 -10.27
CA GLU A 174 0.65 -17.25 -9.21
C GLU A 174 2.14 -17.07 -8.87
N ASP A 175 2.82 -16.08 -9.47
CA ASP A 175 4.25 -15.85 -9.27
C ASP A 175 4.55 -15.26 -7.88
N ILE A 176 5.24 -16.06 -7.07
CA ILE A 176 5.65 -15.71 -5.70
C ILE A 176 7.10 -15.18 -5.62
N ASP A 177 7.81 -15.06 -6.75
CA ASP A 177 9.14 -14.44 -6.78
C ASP A 177 9.02 -12.90 -6.73
N PHE A 178 8.62 -12.40 -5.56
CA PHE A 178 8.40 -10.98 -5.32
C PHE A 178 9.68 -10.15 -5.51
N ALA A 179 10.85 -10.71 -5.19
CA ALA A 179 12.12 -10.02 -5.36
C ALA A 179 12.38 -9.73 -6.85
N THR A 180 12.22 -10.74 -7.71
CA THR A 180 12.33 -10.55 -9.16
C THR A 180 11.23 -9.63 -9.67
N LEU A 181 9.98 -9.80 -9.22
CA LEU A 181 8.87 -8.94 -9.62
C LEU A 181 9.18 -7.46 -9.35
N PHE A 182 9.52 -7.10 -8.12
CA PHE A 182 9.80 -5.71 -7.76
C PHE A 182 11.06 -5.18 -8.43
N SER A 183 12.08 -6.01 -8.67
CA SER A 183 13.27 -5.57 -9.39
C SER A 183 12.95 -5.07 -10.81
N ARG A 184 12.06 -5.76 -11.54
CA ARG A 184 11.66 -5.37 -12.91
C ARG A 184 10.90 -4.04 -12.94
N TYR A 185 10.10 -3.75 -11.93
CA TYR A 185 9.25 -2.54 -11.91
C TYR A 185 9.90 -1.34 -11.22
N LEU A 186 10.83 -1.57 -10.28
CA LEU A 186 11.36 -0.51 -9.40
C LEU A 186 12.83 -0.14 -9.64
N VAL A 187 13.56 -0.91 -10.46
CA VAL A 187 14.99 -0.64 -10.78
C VAL A 187 15.16 0.16 -12.07
N ASP A 188 14.23 0.04 -13.01
CA ASP A 188 14.30 0.68 -14.34
C ASP A 188 13.52 2.02 -14.42
N GLN A 189 13.16 2.62 -13.27
CA GLN A 189 12.44 3.90 -13.16
C GLN A 189 13.28 4.94 -12.42
#